data_AF-A0A4Q2ZWV4-F1
#
_entry.id   AF-A0A4Q2ZWV4-F1
#
_cell.length_a   1.000
_cell.length_b   1.000
_cell.length_c   1.000
_cell.angle_alpha   90.00
_cell.angle_beta   90.00
_cell.angle_gamma   90.00
#
_symmetry.space_group_name_H-M   'P 1'
#
loop_
_entity.id
_entity.type
_entity.pdbx_description
1 polymer ?
#
loop_
_entity_poly.entity_id
_entity_poly.type
_entity_poly.pdbx_seq_one_letter_code
_entity_poly.pdbx_strand_id
1 'polypeptide(L)'
;MKTLQCILAAGLLAAITPLAAADKDGVVMKDGKLMSHKDGENTEVMDDVTLKDGTKITRAGDVTSADGTTWKLQEGDKIADDGTFRAHIITDGVVKKDGKVMTVRAGEKAELTSETTLSDGTKVATDGTVISKEGKKWSLKDNDAILNDGRVLLEGSIVVKDGKALLVKDCMGEPIKNETSLDGSKVRPDLAVTKKDGAGETALKEGDIVKTDGTILRANGGTE
;
A
#
# COMPACT_ATOMS: atom_id res chain seq x y z
N MET A 1 -12.58 12.10 67.37
CA MET A 1 -12.56 13.08 66.25
C MET A 1 -11.13 13.57 66.04
N LYS A 2 -10.46 13.08 64.98
CA LYS A 2 -9.40 13.77 64.19
C LYS A 2 -8.81 12.79 63.16
N THR A 3 -9.41 12.85 61.97
CA THR A 3 -8.85 12.74 60.61
C THR A 3 -7.60 11.89 60.38
N LEU A 4 -7.82 10.76 59.68
CA LEU A 4 -6.83 9.98 58.95
C LEU A 4 -6.68 10.58 57.53
N GLN A 5 -5.47 10.98 57.17
CA GLN A 5 -5.15 11.64 55.91
C GLN A 5 -4.75 10.58 54.89
N CYS A 6 -5.63 10.27 53.94
CA CYS A 6 -5.32 9.37 52.82
C CYS A 6 -4.45 10.10 51.79
N ILE A 7 -3.28 9.55 51.52
CA ILE A 7 -2.37 9.95 50.44
C ILE A 7 -3.00 9.53 49.12
N LEU A 8 -3.45 10.50 48.32
CA LEU A 8 -3.76 10.28 46.90
C LEU A 8 -2.43 10.19 46.13
N ALA A 9 -2.08 8.99 45.68
CA ALA A 9 -1.08 8.82 44.63
C ALA A 9 -1.75 9.12 43.28
N ALA A 10 -1.49 10.30 42.72
CA ALA A 10 -1.88 10.64 41.36
C ALA A 10 -0.99 9.85 40.39
N GLY A 11 -1.52 8.77 39.84
CA GLY A 11 -0.90 8.06 38.72
C GLY A 11 -0.92 8.95 37.48
N LEU A 12 0.27 9.37 37.04
CA LEU A 12 0.47 10.02 35.75
C LEU A 12 0.19 9.00 34.65
N LEU A 13 -1.03 9.01 34.11
CA LEU A 13 -1.39 8.27 32.91
C LEU A 13 -0.70 8.97 31.73
N ALA A 14 0.47 8.49 31.32
CA ALA A 14 1.07 8.90 30.07
C ALA A 14 0.13 8.47 28.94
N ALA A 15 -0.57 9.42 28.33
CA ALA A 15 -1.32 9.20 27.11
C ALA A 15 -0.31 8.77 26.04
N ILE A 16 -0.29 7.48 25.73
CA ILE A 16 0.40 6.94 24.57
C ILE A 16 -0.42 7.41 23.37
N THR A 17 -0.09 8.57 22.81
CA THR A 17 -0.59 8.91 21.48
C THR A 17 -0.05 7.85 20.52
N PRO A 18 -0.91 7.08 19.83
CA PRO A 18 -0.41 6.25 18.73
C PRO A 18 0.23 7.21 17.72
N LEU A 19 1.49 6.95 17.42
CA LEU A 19 2.20 7.59 16.33
C LEU A 19 1.55 7.06 15.04
N ALA A 20 0.39 7.62 14.69
CA ALA A 20 -0.19 7.42 13.38
C ALA A 20 0.88 7.85 12.39
N ALA A 21 1.28 6.96 11.48
CA ALA A 21 2.03 7.36 10.30
C ALA A 21 1.21 8.47 9.66
N ALA A 22 1.66 9.72 9.80
CA ALA A 22 0.96 10.87 9.26
C ALA A 22 0.90 10.65 7.75
N ASP A 23 -0.30 10.35 7.23
CA ASP A 23 -0.57 10.38 5.80
C ASP A 23 -0.14 11.78 5.35
N LYS A 24 0.92 11.85 4.54
CA LYS A 24 1.48 13.14 4.13
C LYS A 24 0.41 13.92 3.38
N ASP A 25 0.33 15.21 3.66
CA ASP A 25 -0.46 16.15 2.87
C ASP A 25 -0.10 16.04 1.38
N GLY A 26 -1.08 16.28 0.53
CA GLY A 26 -0.91 16.27 -0.92
C GLY A 26 -2.23 16.26 -1.66
N VAL A 27 -2.27 15.47 -2.74
CA VAL A 27 -3.47 15.23 -3.52
C VAL A 27 -3.77 13.73 -3.62
N VAL A 28 -5.05 13.41 -3.75
CA VAL A 28 -5.56 12.07 -4.03
C VAL A 28 -6.59 12.15 -5.15
N MET A 29 -6.58 11.19 -6.07
CA MET A 29 -7.67 11.04 -7.02
C MET A 29 -8.76 10.20 -6.36
N LYS A 30 -9.94 10.79 -6.14
CA LYS A 30 -11.08 10.12 -5.51
C LYS A 30 -12.39 10.43 -6.23
N ASP A 31 -13.19 9.40 -6.50
CA ASP A 31 -14.44 9.47 -7.25
C ASP A 31 -14.29 10.18 -8.60
N GLY A 32 -13.15 9.96 -9.27
CA GLY A 32 -12.81 10.64 -10.53
C GLY A 32 -12.48 12.13 -10.39
N LYS A 33 -12.30 12.64 -9.16
CA LYS A 33 -11.99 14.04 -8.85
C LYS A 33 -10.65 14.16 -8.16
N LEU A 34 -9.95 15.24 -8.44
CA LEU A 34 -8.76 15.61 -7.68
C LEU A 34 -9.18 16.19 -6.33
N MET A 35 -8.74 15.57 -5.24
CA MET A 35 -8.97 16.02 -3.87
C MET A 35 -7.64 16.44 -3.25
N SER A 36 -7.60 17.57 -2.55
CA SER A 36 -6.51 17.89 -1.64
C SER A 36 -6.72 17.12 -0.34
N HIS A 37 -5.70 16.40 0.09
CA HIS A 37 -5.66 15.71 1.38
C HIS A 37 -4.80 16.52 2.34
N LYS A 38 -5.39 17.06 3.40
CA LYS A 38 -4.68 17.81 4.45
C LYS A 38 -5.26 17.50 5.81
N ASP A 39 -4.40 17.22 6.78
CA ASP A 39 -4.80 16.93 8.17
C ASP A 39 -5.88 15.83 8.29
N GLY A 40 -5.89 14.87 7.36
CA GLY A 40 -6.88 13.78 7.30
C GLY A 40 -8.19 14.13 6.61
N GLU A 41 -8.39 15.37 6.17
CA GLU A 41 -9.57 15.81 5.44
C GLU A 41 -9.33 15.86 3.92
N ASN A 42 -10.37 15.53 3.15
CA ASN A 42 -10.36 15.62 1.69
C ASN A 42 -11.24 16.77 1.22
N THR A 43 -10.68 17.71 0.46
CA THR A 43 -11.43 18.81 -0.17
C THR A 43 -11.25 18.77 -1.68
N GLU A 44 -12.34 18.88 -2.45
CA GLU A 44 -12.26 18.90 -3.92
C GLU A 44 -11.45 20.09 -4.40
N VAL A 45 -10.50 19.85 -5.30
CA VAL A 45 -9.73 20.90 -5.94
C VAL A 45 -10.46 21.36 -7.20
N MET A 46 -10.70 22.66 -7.30
CA MET A 46 -11.44 23.26 -8.42
C MET A 46 -10.53 23.69 -9.58
N ASP A 47 -9.24 23.88 -9.30
CA ASP A 47 -8.21 24.35 -10.23
C ASP A 47 -7.05 23.33 -10.34
N ASP A 48 -6.11 23.57 -11.25
CA ASP A 48 -4.89 22.78 -11.35
C ASP A 48 -3.97 23.03 -10.14
N VAL A 49 -3.25 21.99 -9.71
CA VAL A 49 -2.33 22.04 -8.57
C VAL A 49 -0.89 22.09 -9.07
N THR A 50 -0.06 22.92 -8.44
CA THR A 50 1.40 22.83 -8.54
C THR A 50 1.98 22.54 -7.15
N LEU A 51 2.67 21.42 -7.02
CA LEU A 51 3.30 20.97 -5.77
C LEU A 51 4.64 21.68 -5.53
N LYS A 52 5.22 21.47 -4.34
CA LYS A 52 6.44 22.18 -3.91
C LYS A 52 7.67 21.80 -4.74
N ASP A 53 7.71 20.57 -5.27
CA ASP A 53 8.76 20.07 -6.13
C ASP A 53 8.66 20.57 -7.59
N GLY A 54 7.55 21.25 -7.93
CA GLY A 54 7.25 21.69 -9.29
C GLY A 54 6.36 20.74 -10.10
N THR A 55 5.96 19.60 -9.53
CA THR A 55 4.98 18.70 -10.16
C THR A 55 3.65 19.42 -10.35
N LYS A 56 3.10 19.33 -11.57
CA LYS A 56 1.81 19.93 -11.95
C LYS A 56 0.77 18.86 -12.15
N ILE A 57 -0.43 19.06 -11.62
CA ILE A 57 -1.54 18.11 -11.72
C ILE A 57 -2.77 18.87 -12.18
N THR A 58 -3.36 18.44 -13.29
CA THR A 58 -4.63 19.03 -13.75
C THR A 58 -5.79 18.54 -12.91
N ARG A 59 -6.91 19.27 -12.90
CA ARG A 59 -8.15 18.78 -12.27
C ARG A 59 -8.61 17.41 -12.79
N ALA A 60 -8.29 17.09 -14.04
CA ALA A 60 -8.59 15.80 -14.67
C ALA A 60 -7.60 14.67 -14.29
N GLY A 61 -6.66 14.95 -13.38
CA GLY A 61 -5.69 13.99 -12.88
C GLY A 61 -4.49 13.76 -13.81
N ASP A 62 -4.28 14.59 -14.84
CA ASP A 62 -3.08 14.50 -15.66
C ASP A 62 -1.91 15.14 -14.92
N VAL A 63 -0.81 14.40 -14.77
CA VAL A 63 0.35 14.78 -13.99
C VAL A 63 1.53 15.03 -14.92
N THR A 64 2.26 16.10 -14.64
CA THR A 64 3.60 16.38 -15.17
C THR A 64 4.53 16.58 -13.99
N SER A 65 5.41 15.61 -13.74
CA SER A 65 6.39 15.71 -12.66
C SER A 65 7.47 16.77 -12.92
N ALA A 66 8.24 17.09 -11.89
CA ALA A 66 9.36 18.02 -11.98
C ALA A 66 10.42 17.67 -13.05
N ASP A 67 10.58 16.38 -13.38
CA ASP A 67 11.51 15.93 -14.43
C ASP A 67 10.89 15.90 -15.84
N GLY A 68 9.61 16.26 -15.96
CA GLY A 68 8.86 16.29 -17.23
C GLY A 68 8.15 14.98 -17.57
N THR A 69 8.31 13.91 -16.77
CA THR A 69 7.55 12.66 -16.95
C THR A 69 6.06 12.93 -16.73
N THR A 70 5.22 12.36 -17.60
CA THR A 70 3.76 12.53 -17.55
C THR A 70 3.03 11.20 -17.34
N TRP A 71 1.94 11.24 -16.58
CA TRP A 71 1.02 10.11 -16.41
C TRP A 71 -0.35 10.59 -15.93
N LYS A 72 -1.34 9.70 -15.91
CA LYS A 72 -2.68 10.01 -15.38
C LYS A 72 -2.91 9.30 -14.05
N LEU A 73 -3.38 10.03 -13.04
CA LEU A 73 -3.78 9.46 -11.76
C LEU A 73 -4.96 8.51 -11.94
N GLN A 74 -4.87 7.35 -11.29
CA GLN A 74 -5.96 6.40 -11.14
C GLN A 74 -6.67 6.63 -9.80
N GLU A 75 -7.89 6.12 -9.69
CA GLU A 75 -8.66 6.15 -8.44
C GLU A 75 -7.84 5.58 -7.26
N GLY A 76 -7.74 6.37 -6.19
CA GLY A 76 -6.97 6.07 -4.99
C GLY A 76 -5.49 6.47 -5.05
N ASP A 77 -4.95 6.82 -6.22
CA ASP A 77 -3.55 7.28 -6.34
C ASP A 77 -3.34 8.57 -5.56
N LYS A 78 -2.17 8.66 -4.91
CA LYS A 78 -1.76 9.82 -4.11
C LYS A 78 -0.47 10.43 -4.63
N ILE A 79 -0.37 11.76 -4.58
CA ILE A 79 0.92 12.46 -4.70
C ILE A 79 1.07 13.35 -3.48
N ALA A 80 2.10 13.12 -2.67
CA ALA A 80 2.41 13.97 -1.53
C ALA A 80 2.91 15.35 -1.98
N ASP A 81 2.83 16.34 -1.11
CA ASP A 81 3.28 17.72 -1.33
C ASP A 81 4.74 17.85 -1.83
N ASP A 82 5.57 16.85 -1.53
CA ASP A 82 6.97 16.73 -1.95
C ASP A 82 7.15 16.07 -3.33
N GLY A 83 6.06 15.77 -4.05
CA GLY A 83 6.07 15.10 -5.35
C GLY A 83 6.11 13.58 -5.29
N THR A 84 6.15 12.97 -4.10
CA THR A 84 6.19 11.50 -3.98
C THR A 84 4.87 10.89 -4.44
N PHE A 85 4.90 10.23 -5.59
CA PHE A 85 3.77 9.47 -6.12
C PHE A 85 3.67 8.09 -5.45
N ARG A 86 2.47 7.75 -4.99
CA ARG A 86 2.10 6.44 -4.46
C ARG A 86 0.86 5.95 -5.18
N ALA A 87 1.02 4.87 -5.93
CA ALA A 87 -0.05 4.19 -6.61
C ALA A 87 -0.89 3.39 -5.63
N HIS A 88 -2.21 3.39 -5.84
CA HIS A 88 -3.10 2.50 -5.12
C HIS A 88 -3.05 1.10 -5.76
N ILE A 89 -2.53 0.11 -5.04
CA ILE A 89 -2.21 -1.22 -5.59
C ILE A 89 -3.15 -2.34 -5.13
N ILE A 90 -3.99 -2.10 -4.11
CA ILE A 90 -4.91 -3.09 -3.55
C ILE A 90 -6.34 -2.59 -3.80
N THR A 91 -6.97 -3.02 -4.88
CA THR A 91 -8.37 -2.63 -5.18
C THR A 91 -9.38 -3.48 -4.42
N ASP A 92 -9.09 -4.78 -4.28
CA ASP A 92 -9.97 -5.73 -3.60
C ASP A 92 -9.14 -6.74 -2.79
N GLY A 93 -9.52 -6.96 -1.54
CA GLY A 93 -8.85 -7.91 -0.67
C GLY A 93 -8.97 -7.57 0.81
N VAL A 94 -7.96 -7.98 1.56
CA VAL A 94 -7.81 -7.69 2.99
C VAL A 94 -6.42 -7.17 3.24
N VAL A 95 -6.32 -6.10 4.03
CA VAL A 95 -5.06 -5.49 4.43
C VAL A 95 -4.99 -5.39 5.94
N LYS A 96 -3.79 -5.57 6.51
CA LYS A 96 -3.55 -5.27 7.92
C LYS A 96 -2.70 -4.02 8.03
N LYS A 97 -3.21 -2.99 8.71
CA LYS A 97 -2.52 -1.71 8.89
C LYS A 97 -2.83 -1.16 10.28
N ASP A 98 -1.79 -0.66 10.95
CA ASP A 98 -1.86 -0.13 12.31
C ASP A 98 -2.52 -1.11 13.31
N GLY A 99 -2.24 -2.41 13.13
CA GLY A 99 -2.80 -3.49 13.94
C GLY A 99 -4.25 -3.85 13.63
N LYS A 100 -4.92 -3.12 12.73
CA LYS A 100 -6.30 -3.38 12.32
C LYS A 100 -6.35 -4.16 11.01
N VAL A 101 -7.30 -5.08 10.91
CA VAL A 101 -7.61 -5.76 9.65
C VAL A 101 -8.72 -5.01 8.96
N MET A 102 -8.52 -4.65 7.70
CA MET A 102 -9.47 -3.90 6.89
C MET A 102 -9.79 -4.70 5.63
N THR A 103 -11.05 -4.77 5.24
CA THR A 103 -11.43 -5.18 3.87
C THR A 103 -11.24 -4.00 2.94
N VAL A 104 -10.71 -4.27 1.75
CA VAL A 104 -10.70 -3.31 0.64
C VAL A 104 -11.67 -3.82 -0.42
N ARG A 105 -12.59 -2.96 -0.87
CA ARG A 105 -13.53 -3.27 -1.95
C ARG A 105 -13.64 -2.08 -2.88
N ALA A 106 -13.33 -2.27 -4.16
CA ALA A 106 -13.23 -1.19 -5.14
C ALA A 106 -12.39 0.01 -4.61
N GLY A 107 -11.34 -0.29 -3.86
CA GLY A 107 -10.44 0.67 -3.22
C GLY A 107 -10.93 1.35 -1.94
N GLU A 108 -12.19 1.16 -1.56
CA GLU A 108 -12.70 1.64 -0.28
C GLU A 108 -12.33 0.68 0.85
N LYS A 109 -11.87 1.24 1.98
CA LYS A 109 -11.42 0.48 3.15
C LYS A 109 -12.48 0.50 4.25
N ALA A 110 -12.76 -0.66 4.81
CA ALA A 110 -13.63 -0.80 5.99
C ALA A 110 -13.01 -1.78 6.99
N GLU A 111 -13.11 -1.47 8.29
CA GLU A 111 -12.61 -2.36 9.34
C GLU A 111 -13.35 -3.70 9.30
N LEU A 112 -12.58 -4.79 9.33
CA LEU A 112 -13.12 -6.14 9.30
C LEU A 112 -13.67 -6.48 10.69
N THR A 113 -14.99 -6.63 10.80
CA THR A 113 -15.70 -6.89 12.06
C THR A 113 -16.05 -8.37 12.28
N SER A 114 -15.90 -9.21 11.25
CA SER A 114 -16.11 -10.66 11.31
C SER A 114 -15.17 -11.38 10.35
N GLU A 115 -14.99 -12.69 10.47
CA GLU A 115 -14.28 -13.48 9.45
C GLU A 115 -14.86 -13.21 8.05
N THR A 116 -13.98 -13.08 7.06
CA THR A 116 -14.35 -13.00 5.64
C THR A 116 -13.71 -14.14 4.86
N THR A 117 -14.34 -14.54 3.76
CA THR A 117 -13.78 -15.50 2.79
C THR A 117 -13.55 -14.78 1.46
N LEU A 118 -12.34 -14.89 0.94
CA LEU A 118 -11.92 -14.35 -0.35
C LEU A 118 -12.39 -15.27 -1.49
N SER A 119 -12.29 -14.80 -2.74
CA SER A 119 -12.83 -15.54 -3.89
C SER A 119 -12.11 -16.86 -4.17
N ASP A 120 -10.85 -16.99 -3.75
CA ASP A 120 -10.07 -18.22 -3.85
C ASP A 120 -10.39 -19.26 -2.75
N GLY A 121 -11.24 -18.90 -1.77
CA GLY A 121 -11.57 -19.70 -0.60
C GLY A 121 -10.69 -19.44 0.63
N THR A 122 -9.72 -18.54 0.55
CA THR A 122 -8.90 -18.13 1.71
C THR A 122 -9.77 -17.37 2.71
N LYS A 123 -9.70 -17.75 3.98
CA LYS A 123 -10.41 -17.12 5.09
C LYS A 123 -9.48 -16.19 5.85
N VAL A 124 -9.99 -15.02 6.24
CA VAL A 124 -9.26 -14.04 7.06
C VAL A 124 -10.12 -13.62 8.24
N ALA A 125 -9.58 -13.76 9.45
CA ALA A 125 -10.22 -13.34 10.70
C ALA A 125 -9.81 -11.91 11.09
N THR A 126 -10.54 -11.33 12.05
CA THR A 126 -10.38 -9.93 12.50
C THR A 126 -9.05 -9.67 13.22
N ASP A 127 -8.37 -10.71 13.71
CA ASP A 127 -7.04 -10.63 14.32
C ASP A 127 -5.89 -10.74 13.30
N GLY A 128 -6.22 -10.91 12.02
CA GLY A 128 -5.28 -11.09 10.92
C GLY A 128 -4.83 -12.54 10.72
N THR A 129 -5.44 -13.49 11.41
CA THR A 129 -5.27 -14.93 11.11
C THR A 129 -5.84 -15.25 9.74
N VAL A 130 -5.06 -15.98 8.95
CA VAL A 130 -5.37 -16.40 7.58
C VAL A 130 -5.37 -17.92 7.50
N ILE A 131 -6.34 -18.48 6.79
CA ILE A 131 -6.43 -19.91 6.49
C ILE A 131 -6.61 -20.04 4.97
N SER A 132 -5.63 -20.59 4.25
CA SER A 132 -5.76 -20.81 2.80
C SER A 132 -6.86 -21.82 2.47
N LYS A 133 -7.24 -21.91 1.20
CA LYS A 133 -8.14 -22.96 0.71
C LYS A 133 -7.66 -24.38 1.00
N GLU A 134 -6.34 -24.59 1.11
CA GLU A 134 -5.73 -25.88 1.49
C GLU A 134 -5.62 -26.08 3.02
N GLY A 135 -6.10 -25.13 3.82
CA GLY A 135 -6.08 -25.19 5.28
C GLY A 135 -4.75 -24.74 5.93
N LYS A 136 -3.80 -24.22 5.15
CA LYS A 136 -2.56 -23.67 5.72
C LYS A 136 -2.88 -22.42 6.52
N LYS A 137 -2.37 -22.32 7.74
CA LYS A 137 -2.63 -21.19 8.66
C LYS A 137 -1.40 -20.30 8.84
N TRP A 138 -1.59 -18.98 8.78
CA TRP A 138 -0.58 -17.97 9.14
C TRP A 138 -1.25 -16.68 9.63
N SER A 139 -0.47 -15.66 9.99
CA SER A 139 -0.99 -14.35 10.41
C SER A 139 -0.40 -13.24 9.56
N LEU A 140 -1.22 -12.25 9.20
CA LEU A 140 -0.78 -11.03 8.54
C LEU A 140 0.06 -10.16 9.48
N LYS A 141 1.18 -9.65 8.97
CA LYS A 141 1.92 -8.57 9.62
C LYS A 141 1.33 -7.24 9.20
N ASP A 142 1.72 -6.19 9.93
CA ASP A 142 1.33 -4.85 9.54
C ASP A 142 1.92 -4.51 8.17
N ASN A 143 1.15 -3.79 7.37
CA ASN A 143 1.38 -3.46 5.96
C ASN A 143 1.27 -4.63 4.95
N ASP A 144 0.98 -5.85 5.40
CA ASP A 144 0.69 -6.96 4.50
C ASP A 144 -0.75 -6.90 3.97
N ALA A 145 -0.95 -7.45 2.77
CA ALA A 145 -2.26 -7.62 2.18
C ALA A 145 -2.43 -8.98 1.51
N ILE A 146 -3.68 -9.40 1.38
CA ILE A 146 -4.11 -10.52 0.56
C ILE A 146 -5.12 -9.97 -0.44
N LEU A 147 -4.81 -10.12 -1.72
CA LEU A 147 -5.71 -9.76 -2.80
C LEU A 147 -6.92 -10.71 -2.82
N ASN A 148 -8.03 -10.26 -3.40
CA ASN A 148 -9.26 -11.05 -3.46
C ASN A 148 -9.08 -12.43 -4.15
N ASP A 149 -8.06 -12.59 -5.00
CA ASP A 149 -7.68 -13.83 -5.67
C ASP A 149 -6.73 -14.74 -4.84
N GLY A 150 -6.45 -14.37 -3.59
CA GLY A 150 -5.59 -15.13 -2.68
C GLY A 150 -4.11 -14.81 -2.74
N ARG A 151 -3.66 -13.99 -3.70
CA ARG A 151 -2.24 -13.60 -3.78
C ARG A 151 -1.88 -12.70 -2.61
N VAL A 152 -0.72 -12.97 -2.01
CA VAL A 152 -0.21 -12.22 -0.86
C VAL A 152 0.76 -11.15 -1.35
N LEU A 153 0.50 -9.90 -0.95
CA LEU A 153 1.38 -8.75 -1.13
C LEU A 153 2.03 -8.44 0.22
N LEU A 154 3.34 -8.69 0.32
CA LEU A 154 4.10 -8.37 1.53
C LEU A 154 4.78 -7.02 1.37
N GLU A 155 4.95 -6.29 2.48
CA GLU A 155 5.79 -5.09 2.49
C GLU A 155 7.19 -5.42 1.95
N GLY A 156 7.71 -4.57 1.05
CA GLY A 156 8.99 -4.77 0.37
C GLY A 156 8.93 -5.64 -0.89
N SER A 157 7.77 -6.23 -1.23
CA SER A 157 7.57 -6.88 -2.54
C SER A 157 7.54 -5.82 -3.65
N ILE A 158 7.71 -6.24 -4.91
CA ILE A 158 7.45 -5.40 -6.08
C ILE A 158 6.25 -5.93 -6.84
N VAL A 159 5.32 -5.05 -7.22
CA VAL A 159 4.19 -5.37 -8.09
C VAL A 159 4.29 -4.59 -9.39
N VAL A 160 3.95 -5.21 -10.50
CA VAL A 160 3.78 -4.50 -11.77
C VAL A 160 2.33 -4.05 -11.89
N LYS A 161 2.13 -2.73 -11.91
CA LYS A 161 0.83 -2.13 -12.14
C LYS A 161 0.96 -0.91 -13.04
N ASP A 162 0.05 -0.73 -13.97
CA ASP A 162 0.01 0.39 -14.90
C ASP A 162 1.35 0.54 -15.66
N GLY A 163 1.97 -0.59 -16.00
CA GLY A 163 3.28 -0.65 -16.67
C GLY A 163 4.48 -0.20 -15.84
N LYS A 164 4.32 -0.02 -14.51
CA LYS A 164 5.39 0.41 -13.60
C LYS A 164 5.73 -0.70 -12.60
N ALA A 165 7.02 -0.84 -12.28
CA ALA A 165 7.45 -1.63 -11.12
C ALA A 165 7.28 -0.78 -9.85
N LEU A 166 6.43 -1.24 -8.95
CA LEU A 166 6.06 -0.53 -7.72
C LEU A 166 6.52 -1.31 -6.49
N LEU A 167 7.38 -0.71 -5.68
CA LEU A 167 7.74 -1.23 -4.37
C LEU A 167 6.55 -1.08 -3.42
N VAL A 168 6.12 -2.18 -2.82
CA VAL A 168 5.04 -2.22 -1.84
C VAL A 168 5.54 -1.62 -0.52
N LYS A 169 4.93 -0.50 -0.12
CA LYS A 169 5.23 0.18 1.13
C LYS A 169 3.95 0.78 1.69
N ASP A 170 3.67 0.54 2.97
CA ASP A 170 2.51 1.15 3.64
C ASP A 170 1.18 0.89 2.87
N CYS A 171 1.02 -0.35 2.40
CA CYS A 171 -0.11 -0.83 1.59
C CYS A 171 -0.33 -0.08 0.26
N MET A 172 0.66 0.67 -0.20
CA MET A 172 0.67 1.43 -1.45
C MET A 172 1.87 0.99 -2.30
N GLY A 173 1.88 1.36 -3.58
CA GLY A 173 3.00 1.11 -4.49
C GLY A 173 3.78 2.38 -4.79
N GLU A 174 5.09 2.38 -4.60
CA GLU A 174 5.97 3.49 -4.99
C GLU A 174 6.83 3.08 -6.19
N PRO A 175 6.86 3.82 -7.31
CA PRO A 175 7.70 3.44 -8.44
C PRO A 175 9.16 3.34 -8.06
N ILE A 176 9.80 2.24 -8.44
CA ILE A 176 11.25 2.12 -8.27
C ILE A 176 11.96 3.05 -9.26
N LYS A 177 12.88 3.87 -8.76
CA LYS A 177 13.69 4.78 -9.59
C LYS A 177 15.01 4.13 -10.05
N ASN A 178 15.44 3.10 -9.34
CA ASN A 178 16.70 2.39 -9.57
C ASN A 178 16.49 0.87 -9.43
N GLU A 179 17.50 0.11 -9.81
CA GLU A 179 17.55 -1.34 -9.55
C GLU A 179 17.34 -1.62 -8.05
N THR A 180 16.42 -2.53 -7.76
CA THR A 180 16.09 -2.97 -6.40
C THR A 180 16.41 -4.46 -6.25
N SER A 181 17.16 -4.82 -5.21
CA SER A 181 17.54 -6.21 -4.93
C SER A 181 16.58 -6.86 -3.94
N LEU A 182 16.03 -8.03 -4.29
CA LEU A 182 15.18 -8.88 -3.46
C LEU A 182 15.79 -10.28 -3.41
N ASP A 183 16.39 -10.63 -2.28
CA ASP A 183 17.20 -11.85 -2.08
C ASP A 183 18.24 -12.15 -3.18
N GLY A 184 18.81 -11.10 -3.78
CA GLY A 184 19.82 -11.22 -4.84
C GLY A 184 19.24 -11.29 -6.25
N SER A 185 17.93 -11.46 -6.41
CA SER A 185 17.24 -11.10 -7.65
C SER A 185 17.20 -9.58 -7.78
N LYS A 186 17.44 -9.04 -8.96
CA LYS A 186 17.50 -7.59 -9.23
C LYS A 186 16.36 -7.20 -10.14
N VAL A 187 15.53 -6.24 -9.70
CA VAL A 187 14.40 -5.72 -10.46
C VAL A 187 14.70 -4.30 -10.89
N ARG A 188 14.58 -4.01 -12.18
CA ARG A 188 14.85 -2.71 -12.76
C ARG A 188 13.55 -1.92 -13.04
N PRO A 189 13.62 -0.58 -13.14
CA PRO A 189 12.45 0.25 -13.45
C PRO A 189 11.76 -0.09 -14.79
N ASP A 190 12.50 -0.64 -15.75
CA ASP A 190 12.00 -1.10 -17.05
C ASP A 190 11.45 -2.53 -17.03
N LEU A 191 11.10 -3.03 -15.84
CA LEU A 191 10.47 -4.34 -15.59
C LEU A 191 11.37 -5.56 -15.87
N ALA A 192 12.64 -5.34 -16.19
CA ALA A 192 13.63 -6.41 -16.31
C ALA A 192 14.01 -6.97 -14.92
N VAL A 193 14.13 -8.30 -14.84
CA VAL A 193 14.55 -9.02 -13.64
C VAL A 193 15.70 -9.95 -13.95
N THR A 194 16.81 -9.77 -13.24
CA THR A 194 17.92 -10.72 -13.22
C THR A 194 17.78 -11.60 -11.98
N LYS A 195 17.65 -12.92 -12.16
CA LYS A 195 17.52 -13.87 -11.03
C LYS A 195 18.86 -14.03 -10.29
N LYS A 196 18.78 -14.38 -9.00
CA LYS A 196 19.94 -14.61 -8.12
C LYS A 196 20.97 -15.60 -8.69
N ASP A 197 20.51 -16.63 -9.39
CA ASP A 197 21.34 -17.68 -10.01
C ASP A 197 22.06 -17.19 -11.28
N GLY A 198 21.82 -15.96 -11.72
CA GLY A 198 22.35 -15.42 -12.97
C GLY A 198 21.73 -16.06 -14.21
N ALA A 199 20.65 -16.84 -14.07
CA ALA A 199 19.96 -17.51 -15.16
C ALA A 199 19.12 -16.51 -15.96
N GLY A 200 19.80 -15.71 -16.79
CA GLY A 200 19.20 -14.82 -17.75
C GLY A 200 18.37 -13.68 -17.15
N GLU A 201 17.83 -12.87 -18.05
CA GLU A 201 16.93 -11.78 -17.74
C GLU A 201 15.49 -12.19 -18.12
N THR A 202 14.53 -11.94 -17.24
CA THR A 202 13.11 -12.14 -17.51
C THR A 202 12.37 -10.81 -17.37
N ALA A 203 11.39 -10.57 -18.23
CA ALA A 203 10.55 -9.37 -18.15
C ALA A 203 9.31 -9.67 -17.29
N LEU A 204 9.00 -8.76 -16.38
CA LEU A 204 7.73 -8.77 -15.66
C LEU A 204 6.61 -8.23 -16.55
N LYS A 205 5.40 -8.73 -16.32
CA LYS A 205 4.17 -8.31 -17.00
C LYS A 205 3.20 -7.70 -15.99
N GLU A 206 2.22 -6.97 -16.51
CA GLU A 206 1.14 -6.40 -15.70
C GLU A 206 0.52 -7.44 -14.76
N GLY A 207 0.44 -7.10 -13.48
CA GLY A 207 -0.08 -7.96 -12.42
C GLY A 207 0.94 -8.96 -11.85
N ASP A 208 2.16 -9.06 -12.36
CA ASP A 208 3.21 -9.88 -11.75
C ASP A 208 3.65 -9.29 -10.40
N ILE A 209 4.04 -10.17 -9.47
CA ILE A 209 4.54 -9.81 -8.15
C ILE A 209 5.90 -10.49 -7.93
N VAL A 210 6.94 -9.70 -7.66
CA VAL A 210 8.22 -10.21 -7.15
C VAL A 210 8.18 -10.16 -5.63
N LYS A 211 8.23 -11.32 -4.99
CA LYS A 211 8.23 -11.43 -3.53
C LYS A 211 9.56 -10.98 -2.94
N THR A 212 9.56 -10.77 -1.63
CA THR A 212 10.77 -10.43 -0.84
C THR A 212 11.87 -11.49 -0.90
N ASP A 213 11.52 -12.74 -1.21
CA ASP A 213 12.46 -13.86 -1.41
C ASP A 213 12.95 -13.99 -2.87
N GLY A 214 12.56 -13.05 -3.74
CA GLY A 214 12.95 -13.05 -5.15
C GLY A 214 12.09 -13.94 -6.06
N THR A 215 11.14 -14.71 -5.52
CA THR A 215 10.20 -15.53 -6.32
C THR A 215 9.26 -14.63 -7.11
N ILE A 216 9.01 -14.96 -8.37
CA ILE A 216 8.05 -14.26 -9.22
C ILE A 216 6.72 -15.01 -9.20
N LEU A 217 5.66 -14.36 -8.72
CA LEU A 217 4.28 -14.77 -8.94
C LEU A 217 3.77 -14.11 -10.22
N ARG A 218 3.44 -14.92 -11.21
CA ARG A 218 2.83 -14.43 -12.45
C ARG A 218 1.36 -14.08 -12.23
N ALA A 219 0.85 -13.11 -12.98
CA ALA A 219 -0.56 -12.72 -12.93
C ALA A 219 -1.53 -13.88 -13.17
N ASN A 220 -1.13 -14.91 -13.93
CA ASN A 220 -1.92 -16.11 -14.21
C ASN A 220 -1.81 -17.20 -13.13
N GLY A 221 -1.15 -16.93 -12.00
CA GLY A 221 -0.95 -17.88 -10.90
C GLY A 221 0.26 -18.80 -11.04
N GLY A 222 1.04 -18.69 -12.12
CA GLY A 222 2.32 -19.38 -12.26
C GLY A 222 3.38 -18.83 -11.29
N THR A 223 4.39 -19.65 -10.96
CA THR A 223 5.52 -19.25 -10.11
C THR A 223 6.86 -19.56 -10.78
N GLU A 224 7.81 -18.63 -10.70
CA GLU A 224 9.14 -18.70 -11.32
C GLU A 224 10.27 -18.26 -10.39
#